data_AF-A0A846DR61-F1
#
_entry.id   AF-A0A846DR61-F1
#
_cell.length_a   1.000
_cell.length_b   1.000
_cell.length_c   1.000
_cell.angle_alpha   90.00
_cell.angle_beta   90.00
_cell.angle_gamma   90.00
#
_symmetry.space_group_name_H-M   'P 1'
#
loop_
_entity.id
_entity.type
_entity.pdbx_description
1 polymer ?
#
loop_
_entity_poly.entity_id
_entity_poly.type
_entity_poly.pdbx_seq_one_letter_code
_entity_poly.pdbx_strand_id
1 'polypeptide(L)'
;MDLYRRLLWSTILVFSSLVTQIPTASAEIKEYHVILNSDSSQSFERLIQQTENLAQTKLNQEFTGNPDITSISMMILGERNGQVVPLMIATVSRSQWKQFPIIQRWASYFSNSEMLLGFRASDSSPAPSNPPKSSVLLEASLEDDPGFRDD
;
A
#
# COMPACT_ATOMS: atom_id res chain seq x y z
N MET A 1 -49.89 -54.19 -19.39
CA MET A 1 -49.02 -53.82 -18.25
C MET A 1 -47.67 -53.21 -18.66
N ASP A 2 -47.38 -53.01 -19.96
CA ASP A 2 -46.07 -52.51 -20.42
C ASP A 2 -45.97 -51.00 -20.68
N LEU A 3 -47.10 -50.27 -20.71
CA LEU A 3 -47.08 -48.81 -20.93
C LEU A 3 -46.56 -48.03 -19.72
N TYR A 4 -46.97 -48.42 -18.50
CA TYR A 4 -46.58 -47.74 -17.26
C TYR A 4 -45.07 -47.89 -16.96
N ARG A 5 -44.48 -49.03 -17.35
CA ARG A 5 -43.06 -49.33 -17.15
C ARG A 5 -42.14 -48.52 -18.07
N ARG A 6 -42.63 -48.09 -19.26
CA ARG A 6 -41.89 -47.21 -20.19
C ARG A 6 -42.01 -45.73 -19.81
N LEU A 7 -43.14 -45.31 -19.25
CA LEU A 7 -43.33 -43.96 -18.74
C LEU A 7 -42.52 -43.68 -17.46
N LEU A 8 -42.38 -44.68 -16.59
CA LEU A 8 -41.58 -44.57 -15.35
C LEU A 8 -40.06 -44.47 -15.59
N TRP A 9 -39.55 -44.90 -16.75
CA TRP A 9 -38.12 -44.75 -17.09
C TRP A 9 -37.80 -43.42 -17.79
N SER A 10 -38.79 -42.79 -18.41
CA SER A 10 -38.58 -41.52 -19.12
C SER A 10 -38.46 -40.32 -18.19
N THR A 11 -38.93 -40.41 -16.94
CA THR A 11 -38.86 -39.33 -15.96
C THR A 11 -37.50 -39.22 -15.27
N ILE A 12 -36.73 -40.31 -15.19
CA ILE A 12 -35.41 -40.33 -14.55
C ILE A 12 -34.32 -39.73 -15.46
N LEU A 13 -34.48 -39.81 -16.78
CA LEU A 13 -33.50 -39.24 -17.73
C LEU A 13 -33.67 -37.74 -18.00
N VAL A 14 -34.83 -37.15 -17.70
CA VAL A 14 -35.05 -35.70 -17.86
C VAL A 14 -34.51 -34.90 -16.66
N PHE A 15 -34.43 -35.50 -15.47
CA PHE A 15 -33.96 -34.81 -14.26
C PHE A 15 -32.43 -34.78 -14.08
N SER A 16 -31.68 -35.60 -14.81
CA SER A 16 -30.21 -35.71 -14.61
C SER A 16 -29.37 -34.63 -15.30
N SER A 17 -29.97 -33.76 -16.12
CA SER A 17 -29.23 -32.80 -16.96
C SER A 17 -29.10 -31.39 -16.38
N LEU A 18 -29.30 -31.21 -15.08
CA LEU A 18 -29.00 -29.93 -14.42
C LEU A 18 -27.72 -30.03 -13.60
N VAL A 19 -26.61 -30.36 -14.27
CA VAL A 19 -25.28 -30.02 -13.76
C VAL A 19 -25.16 -28.51 -13.84
N THR A 20 -25.50 -27.84 -12.74
CA THR A 20 -25.31 -26.41 -12.55
C THR A 20 -23.82 -26.10 -12.67
N GLN A 21 -23.44 -25.37 -13.72
CA GLN A 21 -22.12 -24.76 -13.84
C GLN A 21 -22.01 -23.72 -12.73
N ILE A 22 -21.30 -24.05 -11.64
CA ILE A 22 -21.01 -23.08 -10.59
C ILE A 22 -19.85 -22.23 -11.13
N PRO A 23 -20.04 -20.92 -11.41
CA PRO A 23 -18.91 -20.07 -11.75
C PRO A 23 -18.03 -19.96 -10.51
N THR A 24 -16.88 -20.61 -10.54
CA THR A 24 -15.83 -20.38 -9.55
C THR A 24 -15.21 -19.02 -9.84
N ALA A 25 -15.69 -17.98 -9.16
CA ALA A 25 -15.05 -16.67 -9.17
C ALA A 25 -13.73 -16.79 -8.41
N SER A 26 -12.61 -16.93 -9.13
CA SER A 26 -11.29 -16.84 -8.54
C SER A 26 -11.01 -15.39 -8.18
N ALA A 27 -10.70 -15.13 -6.92
CA ALA A 27 -10.26 -13.80 -6.50
C ALA A 27 -8.80 -13.60 -6.92
N GLU A 28 -8.58 -13.21 -8.18
CA GLU A 28 -7.24 -12.86 -8.64
C GLU A 28 -6.92 -11.42 -8.22
N ILE A 29 -5.90 -11.28 -7.37
CA ILE A 29 -5.31 -10.01 -6.95
C ILE A 29 -4.06 -9.79 -7.79
N LYS A 30 -3.99 -8.64 -8.47
CA LYS A 30 -2.82 -8.28 -9.28
C LYS A 30 -2.06 -7.11 -8.66
N GLU A 31 -0.75 -7.25 -8.61
CA GLU A 31 0.15 -6.25 -8.03
C GLU A 31 0.94 -5.51 -9.12
N TYR A 32 1.04 -4.19 -8.99
CA TYR A 32 1.80 -3.32 -9.91
C TYR A 32 2.83 -2.51 -9.16
N HIS A 33 4.06 -2.53 -9.69
CA HIS A 33 5.16 -1.68 -9.27
C HIS A 33 5.58 -0.84 -10.46
N VAL A 34 5.45 0.48 -10.34
CA VAL A 34 5.74 1.40 -11.45
C VAL A 34 6.71 2.48 -10.96
N ILE A 35 7.77 2.73 -11.72
CA ILE A 35 8.71 3.82 -11.44
C ILE A 35 8.42 4.97 -12.38
N LEU A 36 8.32 6.18 -11.84
CA LEU A 36 8.09 7.42 -12.55
C LEU A 36 9.26 8.37 -12.35
N ASN A 37 9.89 8.78 -13.44
CA ASN A 37 11.02 9.69 -13.40
C ASN A 37 10.53 11.14 -13.38
N SER A 38 10.98 11.91 -12.39
CA SER A 38 10.72 13.34 -12.30
C SER A 38 11.66 14.11 -13.23
N ASP A 39 11.12 15.09 -13.94
CA ASP A 39 11.97 16.09 -14.60
C ASP A 39 12.68 16.94 -13.54
N SER A 40 13.91 17.36 -13.84
CA SER A 40 14.72 18.25 -13.00
C SER A 40 14.02 19.55 -12.58
N SER A 41 13.19 20.10 -13.48
CA SER A 41 12.49 21.39 -13.35
C SER A 41 11.07 21.28 -12.79
N GLN A 42 10.58 20.04 -12.63
CA GLN A 42 9.21 19.78 -12.18
C GLN A 42 9.04 20.08 -10.68
N SER A 43 7.82 20.46 -10.27
CA SER A 43 7.45 20.56 -8.86
C SER A 43 6.90 19.22 -8.34
N PHE A 44 6.99 18.99 -7.02
CA PHE A 44 6.47 17.77 -6.40
C PHE A 44 4.96 17.56 -6.69
N GLU A 45 4.16 18.62 -6.63
CA GLU A 45 2.73 18.57 -6.96
C GLU A 45 2.46 18.05 -8.37
N ARG A 46 3.26 18.49 -9.36
CA ARG A 46 3.12 18.01 -10.74
C ARG A 46 3.51 16.54 -10.86
N LEU A 47 4.50 16.09 -10.10
CA LEU A 47 4.89 14.68 -10.06
C LEU A 47 3.74 13.83 -9.51
N ILE A 48 3.12 14.26 -8.40
CA ILE A 48 1.95 13.59 -7.82
C ILE A 48 0.77 13.55 -8.81
N GLN A 49 0.49 14.64 -9.52
CA GLN A 49 -0.57 14.66 -10.55
C GLN A 49 -0.31 13.64 -11.67
N GLN A 50 0.95 13.49 -12.11
CA GLN A 50 1.30 12.47 -13.10
C GLN A 50 1.15 11.06 -12.56
N THR A 51 1.57 10.83 -11.31
CA THR A 51 1.37 9.56 -10.60
C THR A 51 -0.11 9.17 -10.56
N GLU A 52 -1.00 10.11 -10.21
CA GLU A 52 -2.44 9.88 -10.18
C GLU A 52 -3.00 9.58 -11.58
N ASN A 53 -2.62 10.36 -12.59
CA ASN A 53 -3.09 10.15 -13.96
C ASN A 53 -2.65 8.79 -14.52
N LEU A 54 -1.41 8.39 -14.22
CA LEU A 54 -0.86 7.11 -14.59
C LEU A 54 -1.65 5.96 -13.94
N ALA A 55 -1.87 6.02 -12.63
CA ALA A 55 -2.63 4.99 -11.92
C ALA A 55 -4.09 4.91 -12.37
N GLN A 56 -4.76 6.06 -12.54
CA GLN A 56 -6.12 6.13 -13.05
C GLN A 56 -6.24 5.43 -14.41
N THR A 57 -5.31 5.73 -15.32
CA THR A 57 -5.28 5.13 -16.67
C THR A 57 -5.03 3.63 -16.59
N LYS A 58 -4.07 3.19 -15.77
CA LYS A 58 -3.73 1.77 -15.60
C LYS A 58 -4.88 0.97 -14.99
N LEU A 59 -5.51 1.46 -13.93
CA LEU A 59 -6.67 0.79 -13.32
C LEU A 59 -7.83 0.68 -14.30
N ASN A 60 -8.11 1.74 -15.06
CA ASN A 60 -9.14 1.70 -16.10
C ASN A 60 -8.83 0.64 -17.17
N GLN A 61 -7.58 0.60 -17.64
CA GLN A 61 -7.14 -0.40 -18.62
C GLN A 61 -7.26 -1.83 -18.08
N GLU A 62 -6.79 -2.07 -16.86
CA GLU A 62 -6.77 -3.41 -16.26
C GLU A 62 -8.16 -3.95 -15.96
N PHE A 63 -9.02 -3.15 -15.34
CA PHE A 63 -10.39 -3.59 -15.10
C PHE A 63 -11.19 -3.73 -16.40
N THR A 64 -10.86 -2.98 -17.46
CA THR A 64 -11.54 -3.15 -18.76
C THR A 64 -11.03 -4.37 -19.52
N GLY A 65 -9.71 -4.60 -19.53
CA GLY A 65 -9.06 -5.62 -20.34
C GLY A 65 -9.07 -7.02 -19.74
N ASN A 66 -9.08 -7.14 -18.41
CA ASN A 66 -8.90 -8.42 -17.72
C ASN A 66 -10.10 -8.69 -16.79
N PRO A 67 -11.14 -9.42 -17.22
CA PRO A 67 -12.36 -9.62 -16.42
C PRO A 67 -12.13 -10.43 -15.13
N ASP A 68 -11.11 -11.29 -15.11
CA ASP A 68 -10.80 -12.17 -13.99
C ASP A 68 -10.17 -11.44 -12.79
N ILE A 69 -9.59 -10.26 -13.02
CA ILE A 69 -9.00 -9.45 -11.94
C ILE A 69 -10.13 -8.87 -11.08
N THR A 70 -10.08 -9.22 -9.79
CA THR A 70 -11.06 -8.75 -8.80
C THR A 70 -10.54 -7.59 -7.97
N SER A 71 -9.23 -7.52 -7.76
CA SER A 71 -8.59 -6.47 -6.99
C SER A 71 -7.20 -6.14 -7.53
N ILE A 72 -6.82 -4.87 -7.43
CA ILE A 72 -5.52 -4.38 -7.85
C ILE A 72 -4.85 -3.68 -6.66
N SER A 73 -3.59 -4.00 -6.41
CA SER A 73 -2.71 -3.25 -5.52
C SER A 73 -1.60 -2.63 -6.35
N MET A 74 -1.40 -1.31 -6.24
CA MET A 74 -0.46 -0.58 -7.07
C MET A 74 0.40 0.31 -6.19
N MET A 75 1.72 0.16 -6.31
CA MET A 75 2.70 1.07 -5.74
C MET A 75 3.41 1.81 -6.86
N ILE A 76 3.41 3.14 -6.78
CA ILE A 76 4.15 3.98 -7.71
C ILE A 76 5.31 4.63 -6.96
N LEU A 77 6.51 4.40 -7.49
CA LEU A 77 7.77 4.95 -7.02
C LEU A 77 8.13 6.18 -7.88
N GLY A 78 8.73 7.18 -7.27
CA GLY A 78 9.29 8.36 -7.93
C GLY A 78 10.80 8.27 -7.95
N GLU A 79 11.41 8.60 -9.08
CA GLU A 79 12.86 8.74 -9.21
C GLU A 79 13.23 10.20 -9.47
N ARG A 80 14.20 10.73 -8.71
CA ARG A 80 14.80 12.04 -8.98
C ARG A 80 16.25 12.06 -8.50
N ASN A 81 17.17 12.49 -9.37
CA ASN A 81 18.60 12.58 -9.06
C ASN A 81 19.20 11.27 -8.49
N GLY A 82 18.78 10.13 -9.01
CA GLY A 82 19.23 8.81 -8.56
C GLY A 82 18.62 8.31 -7.24
N GLN A 83 17.70 9.08 -6.63
CA GLN A 83 16.94 8.65 -5.46
C GLN A 83 15.60 8.08 -5.91
N VAL A 84 15.25 6.89 -5.41
CA VAL A 84 13.98 6.21 -5.70
C VAL A 84 13.19 6.08 -4.40
N VAL A 85 11.97 6.61 -4.37
CA VAL A 85 11.12 6.60 -3.17
C VAL A 85 9.68 6.28 -3.54
N PRO A 86 8.88 5.67 -2.64
CA PRO A 86 7.45 5.49 -2.89
C PRO A 86 6.72 6.82 -2.91
N LEU A 87 5.86 7.07 -3.91
CA LEU A 87 5.02 8.27 -3.99
C LEU A 87 3.61 8.01 -3.47
N MET A 88 3.00 6.92 -3.96
CA MET A 88 1.71 6.47 -3.47
C MET A 88 1.55 4.95 -3.55
N ILE A 89 0.62 4.45 -2.75
CA ILE A 89 0.06 3.12 -2.86
C ILE A 89 -1.46 3.23 -3.04
N ALA A 90 -2.05 2.40 -3.87
CA ALA A 90 -3.49 2.31 -4.06
C ALA A 90 -3.93 0.85 -4.11
N THR A 91 -4.92 0.49 -3.30
CA THR A 91 -5.52 -0.84 -3.32
C THR A 91 -7.02 -0.69 -3.52
N VAL A 92 -7.54 -1.29 -4.59
CA VAL A 92 -8.95 -1.13 -4.96
C VAL A 92 -9.49 -2.39 -5.64
N SER A 93 -10.72 -2.76 -5.29
CA SER A 93 -11.45 -3.83 -5.95
C SER A 93 -12.22 -3.33 -7.17
N ARG A 94 -12.56 -4.23 -8.10
CA ARG A 94 -13.39 -3.91 -9.27
C ARG A 94 -14.74 -3.31 -8.88
N SER A 95 -15.38 -3.83 -7.83
CA SER A 95 -16.69 -3.33 -7.38
C SER A 95 -16.58 -1.91 -6.83
N GLN A 96 -15.54 -1.64 -6.04
CA GLN A 96 -15.22 -0.31 -5.52
C GLN A 96 -14.91 0.68 -6.65
N TRP A 97 -14.09 0.27 -7.62
CA TRP A 97 -13.71 1.11 -8.76
C TRP A 97 -14.91 1.45 -9.65
N LYS A 98 -15.80 0.48 -9.90
CA LYS A 98 -17.05 0.74 -10.64
C LYS A 98 -17.94 1.77 -9.95
N GLN A 99 -17.96 1.78 -8.62
CA GLN A 99 -18.76 2.73 -7.85
C GLN A 99 -18.11 4.13 -7.82
N PHE A 100 -16.79 4.18 -7.61
CA PHE A 100 -16.03 5.43 -7.56
C PHE A 100 -14.72 5.31 -8.36
N PRO A 101 -14.74 5.62 -9.67
CA PRO A 101 -13.58 5.51 -10.54
C PRO A 101 -12.67 6.74 -10.42
N ILE A 102 -12.29 7.09 -9.18
CA ILE A 102 -11.46 8.26 -8.86
C ILE A 102 -10.32 7.78 -7.96
N ILE A 103 -9.09 7.81 -8.48
CA ILE A 103 -7.91 7.24 -7.80
C ILE A 103 -7.63 7.85 -6.43
N GLN A 104 -7.90 9.14 -6.25
CA GLN A 104 -7.64 9.87 -5.00
C GLN A 104 -8.43 9.30 -3.80
N ARG A 105 -9.52 8.56 -4.03
CA ARG A 105 -10.28 7.89 -2.95
C ARG A 105 -9.61 6.63 -2.41
N TRP A 106 -8.69 6.05 -3.19
CA TRP A 106 -8.05 4.77 -2.90
C TRP A 106 -6.54 4.91 -2.71
N ALA A 107 -5.98 6.06 -3.07
CA ALA A 107 -4.57 6.38 -2.94
C ALA A 107 -4.21 6.79 -1.50
N SER A 108 -3.10 6.26 -1.01
CA SER A 108 -2.39 6.72 0.18
C SER A 108 -1.03 7.26 -0.25
N TYR A 109 -0.74 8.49 0.13
CA TYR A 109 0.46 9.22 -0.29
C TYR A 109 1.54 9.16 0.78
N PHE A 110 2.79 9.08 0.35
CA PHE A 110 3.95 9.11 1.24
C PHE A 110 4.41 10.56 1.41
N SER A 111 4.13 11.15 2.57
CA SER A 111 4.39 12.57 2.86
C SER A 111 5.88 12.94 2.84
N ASN A 112 6.75 12.04 3.26
CA ASN A 112 8.20 12.29 3.33
C ASN A 112 8.88 12.25 1.96
N SER A 113 8.18 11.78 0.91
CA SER A 113 8.76 11.58 -0.41
C SER A 113 9.20 12.88 -1.07
N GLU A 114 8.53 13.98 -0.75
CA GLU A 114 8.93 15.31 -1.21
C GLU A 114 10.35 15.67 -0.72
N MET A 115 10.62 15.44 0.57
CA MET A 115 11.93 15.69 1.17
C MET A 115 12.99 14.72 0.65
N LEU A 116 12.65 13.42 0.59
CA LEU A 116 13.57 12.38 0.15
C LEU A 116 13.94 12.50 -1.34
N LEU A 117 13.09 13.10 -2.18
CA LEU A 117 13.41 13.43 -3.57
C LEU A 117 14.08 14.80 -3.73
N GLY A 118 14.38 15.49 -2.62
CA GLY A 118 15.06 16.79 -2.61
C GLY A 118 14.22 17.92 -3.22
N PHE A 119 12.90 17.86 -3.15
CA PHE A 119 12.04 19.00 -3.51
C PHE A 119 12.01 20.07 -2.42
N ARG A 120 12.25 19.66 -1.17
CA ARG A 120 12.46 20.55 -0.03
C ARG A 120 13.88 20.40 0.48
N ALA A 121 14.48 21.52 0.87
CA ALA A 121 15.74 21.47 1.60
C ALA A 121 15.51 20.67 2.88
N SER A 122 16.29 19.63 3.09
CA SER A 122 16.37 18.99 4.39
C SER A 122 16.87 20.04 5.36
N ASP A 123 16.09 20.40 6.39
CA ASP A 123 16.57 21.14 7.55
C ASP A 123 17.52 20.26 8.38
N SER A 124 18.46 19.59 7.73
CA SER A 124 19.66 19.04 8.36
C SER A 124 20.64 20.18 8.54
N SER A 125 20.26 21.18 9.34
CA SER A 125 21.25 21.87 10.15
C SER A 125 21.73 20.82 11.16
N PRO A 126 23.02 20.46 11.22
CA PRO A 126 23.49 19.66 12.34
C PRO A 126 23.19 20.48 13.60
N ALA A 127 22.23 20.02 14.40
CA ALA A 127 22.11 20.51 15.75
C ALA A 127 23.52 20.43 16.34
N PRO A 128 24.11 21.52 16.87
CA PRO A 128 25.39 21.42 17.54
C PRO A 128 25.24 20.33 18.57
N SER A 129 26.04 19.26 18.42
CA SER A 129 26.13 18.18 19.39
C SER A 129 26.70 18.78 20.67
N ASN A 130 25.86 19.41 21.48
CA ASN A 130 26.13 19.54 22.88
C ASN A 130 26.19 18.09 23.38
N PRO A 131 27.36 17.60 23.83
CA PRO A 131 27.41 16.29 24.45
C PRO A 131 26.43 16.31 25.63
N PRO A 132 25.73 15.19 25.91
CA PRO A 132 25.04 15.07 27.18
C PRO A 132 26.09 15.28 28.25
N LYS A 133 25.97 16.40 28.97
CA LYS A 133 26.69 16.61 30.21
C LYS A 133 26.10 15.58 31.16
N SER A 134 26.69 14.38 31.17
CA SER A 134 26.55 13.43 32.25
C SER A 134 27.04 14.14 33.50
N SER A 135 26.15 14.88 34.16
CA SER A 135 26.28 15.21 35.57
C SER A 135 26.09 13.91 36.32
N VAL A 136 27.10 13.03 36.25
CA VAL A 136 27.30 12.03 37.28
C VAL A 136 27.50 12.85 38.54
N LEU A 137 26.46 12.82 39.35
CA LEU A 137 26.34 13.24 40.72
C LEU A 137 27.60 12.83 41.49
N LEU A 138 28.60 13.73 41.54
CA LEU A 138 29.73 13.61 42.46
C LEU A 138 29.27 14.16 43.81
N GLU A 139 28.24 13.54 44.36
CA GLU A 139 27.87 13.67 45.77
C GLU A 139 28.84 12.78 46.54
N ALA A 140 30.10 13.21 46.55
CA ALA A 140 31.02 12.83 47.62
C ALA A 140 30.44 13.48 48.87
N SER A 141 29.52 12.76 49.51
CA SER A 141 29.05 13.04 50.86
C SER A 141 30.30 13.26 51.70
N LEU A 142 30.52 14.50 52.13
CA LEU A 142 31.24 14.77 53.35
C LEU A 142 30.39 14.16 54.47
N GLU A 143 30.46 12.84 54.64
CA GLU A 143 30.00 12.18 55.85
C GLU A 143 31.13 12.35 56.87
N ASP A 144 31.10 13.52 57.50
CA ASP A 144 31.75 13.79 58.77
C ASP A 144 31.11 12.82 59.79
N ASP A 145 31.77 11.68 60.06
CA ASP A 145 31.32 10.68 61.03
C ASP A 145 32.06 10.90 62.37
N PRO A 146 31.44 11.60 63.34
CA PRO A 146 32.01 11.74 64.66
C PRO A 146 31.58 10.55 65.52
N GLY A 147 32.40 9.50 65.58
CA GLY A 147 32.38 8.64 66.77
C GLY A 147 32.79 7.20 66.56
N PHE A 148 34.09 6.92 66.75
CA PHE A 148 34.48 5.75 67.53
C PHE A 148 35.47 6.19 68.61
N ARG A 149 34.94 6.27 69.83
CA ARG A 149 35.71 6.17 71.07
C ARG A 149 36.12 4.71 71.19
N ASP A 150 37.41 4.45 71.28
CA ASP A 150 38.01 3.44 72.13
C ASP A 150 39.39 3.99 72.52
N ASP A 151 39.78 3.77 73.78
CA ASP A 151 41.00 4.21 74.53
C ASP A 151 40.77 5.32 75.57
#